data_AF-A0A9D2DCQ1-F1
#
_entry.id   AF-A0A9D2DCQ1-F1
#
_cell.length_a   1.000
_cell.length_b   1.000
_cell.length_c   1.000
_cell.angle_alpha   90.00
_cell.angle_beta   90.00
_cell.angle_gamma   90.00
#
_symmetry.space_group_name_H-M   'P 1'
#
loop_
_entity.id
_entity.type
_entity.pdbx_description
1 polymer ?
#
loop_
_entity_poly.entity_id
_entity_poly.type
_entity_poly.pdbx_seq_one_letter_code
_entity_poly.pdbx_strand_id
1 'polypeptide(L)'
;MKTLKTYGQMMRRYALWGMLLLVMLGLAGCDQAEQEAGPADGTPHEGMFEVTFFARGGEAPAGAESRAAISGPSDRVQTLVYILYRKDAEGRYAYYKQATVFRPDNYAVVEEHEWPLPAIRETLPDGDYRVVFLGNLDANLFEGQGQEAVLQNYGTYFDEARMVMPAGGPLAFTDRNLFYFASADFNQDAPQVDILLQRIVTRHEFQREFVDVNSALDMLVSNIFDSIREQQLTTTVVGGLLHSALLEPVAKALLLDESALLVTQVVDALVGFLTTPLIDALDEALLQNKVEVLTRLENTLKTNGGGADLLGLSNVLNPWAISPGADVTGYFVTEMDFDLQPVVASGQVARTWEDIPMSKQAGEELSVERYLTLILLDGANRIDKIDIKKEGLVGPLVDGVVDDAVLYGRLINIENDLSYEAQPNVAYHTNYAFLNLTLDNYGYSEEGDPLELTAQLDSALVTEELLSSLLGDLGGLIGGVLLRPLLNAVTGVLQETTFALNVYLPDLGIQNIVVEGGWEPVTSSVDGQ
;
A
#
# COMPACT_ATOMS: atom_id res chain seq x y z
N MET A 1 14.66 39.54 -1.18
CA MET A 1 14.70 39.93 0.25
C MET A 1 13.28 40.16 0.74
N LYS A 2 12.82 39.40 1.73
CA LYS A 2 11.55 39.61 2.46
C LYS A 2 11.80 40.50 3.68
N THR A 3 10.85 41.38 4.04
CA THR A 3 10.61 42.07 5.35
C THR A 3 10.01 43.47 5.08
N LEU A 4 9.08 44.05 5.86
CA LEU A 4 8.10 43.57 6.85
C LEU A 4 7.18 44.78 7.21
N LYS A 5 5.98 44.53 7.76
CA LYS A 5 5.03 45.52 8.35
C LYS A 5 4.29 46.42 7.32
N THR A 6 3.07 46.91 7.57
CA THR A 6 2.33 47.00 8.86
C THR A 6 0.83 46.78 8.71
N TYR A 7 0.23 46.13 9.70
CA TYR A 7 -1.21 46.20 10.00
C TYR A 7 -1.72 47.64 10.11
N GLY A 8 -2.97 47.87 9.69
CA GLY A 8 -3.74 49.04 10.15
C GLY A 8 -4.68 49.66 9.12
N GLN A 9 -5.91 49.13 9.01
CA GLN A 9 -7.19 49.88 8.83
C GLN A 9 -8.39 48.94 8.57
N MET A 10 -8.56 47.93 9.44
CA MET A 10 -9.80 47.16 9.52
C MET A 10 -10.79 47.91 10.42
N MET A 11 -11.46 48.96 9.90
CA MET A 11 -12.60 49.68 10.54
C MET A 11 -13.06 50.87 9.68
N ARG A 12 -13.74 50.67 8.53
CA ARG A 12 -14.43 51.76 7.78
C ARG A 12 -15.40 51.37 6.64
N ARG A 13 -16.16 50.26 6.73
CA ARG A 13 -17.13 49.86 5.66
C ARG A 13 -18.51 49.37 6.12
N TYR A 14 -19.02 49.84 7.27
CA TYR A 14 -20.42 49.64 7.69
C TYR A 14 -21.09 50.99 8.00
N ALA A 15 -21.35 51.80 6.95
CA ALA A 15 -22.02 53.11 7.08
C ALA A 15 -22.54 53.67 5.73
N LEU A 16 -23.23 52.85 4.93
CA LEU A 16 -24.02 53.28 3.76
C LEU A 16 -25.07 52.20 3.47
N TRP A 17 -26.20 52.59 2.86
CA TRP A 17 -27.42 51.79 2.66
C TRP A 17 -28.34 51.66 3.88
N GLY A 18 -28.76 52.81 4.40
CA GLY A 18 -29.95 52.94 5.26
C GLY A 18 -30.82 54.14 4.83
N MET A 19 -32.15 53.91 4.78
CA MET A 19 -33.26 54.87 4.60
C MET A 19 -33.49 55.54 3.22
N LEU A 20 -34.62 55.16 2.57
CA LEU A 20 -35.71 55.99 1.99
C LEU A 20 -36.64 55.07 1.13
N LEU A 21 -37.97 55.26 0.96
CA LEU A 21 -39.02 55.92 1.77
C LEU A 21 -40.43 55.46 1.31
N LEU A 22 -41.14 54.67 2.15
CA LEU A 22 -42.54 54.84 2.64
C LEU A 22 -43.74 55.18 1.68
N VAL A 23 -44.94 54.64 2.01
CA VAL A 23 -46.33 55.01 1.54
C VAL A 23 -46.79 54.33 0.20
N MET A 24 -47.98 53.75 -0.03
CA MET A 24 -49.29 53.63 0.70
C MET A 24 -50.10 52.35 0.30
N LEU A 25 -50.97 51.88 1.22
CA LEU A 25 -52.31 51.25 1.07
C LEU A 25 -52.74 50.39 -0.15
N GLY A 26 -53.32 49.21 0.15
CA GLY A 26 -54.31 48.48 -0.66
C GLY A 26 -55.00 47.35 0.12
N LEU A 27 -56.31 47.42 0.34
CA LEU A 27 -57.10 46.49 1.20
C LEU A 27 -57.88 45.44 0.39
N ALA A 28 -57.81 44.18 0.83
CA ALA A 28 -58.86 43.13 0.78
C ALA A 28 -58.38 41.90 1.59
N GLY A 29 -59.13 41.19 2.43
CA GLY A 29 -60.49 41.44 2.97
C GLY A 29 -61.25 40.13 3.27
N CYS A 30 -61.29 39.71 4.55
CA CYS A 30 -62.12 38.63 5.14
C CYS A 30 -61.95 37.19 4.56
N ASP A 31 -62.23 36.09 5.27
CA ASP A 31 -62.62 35.85 6.68
C ASP A 31 -62.32 34.38 7.02
N GLN A 32 -61.96 34.05 8.27
CA GLN A 32 -62.70 33.03 9.04
C GLN A 32 -62.25 32.88 10.51
N ALA A 33 -63.22 33.13 11.40
CA ALA A 33 -63.47 32.45 12.68
C ALA A 33 -62.32 32.28 13.69
N GLU A 34 -62.22 33.27 14.58
CA GLU A 34 -61.76 33.09 15.97
C GLU A 34 -62.77 32.20 16.73
N GLN A 35 -62.31 31.19 17.48
CA GLN A 35 -63.17 30.44 18.42
C GLN A 35 -62.44 30.16 19.74
N GLU A 36 -63.20 30.28 20.83
CA GLU A 36 -62.76 30.65 22.18
C GLU A 36 -61.88 29.60 22.90
N ALA A 37 -60.96 30.10 23.73
CA ALA A 37 -60.27 29.30 24.73
C ALA A 37 -61.14 29.11 25.99
N GLY A 38 -61.30 27.86 26.43
CA GLY A 38 -61.86 27.50 27.74
C GLY A 38 -60.76 27.00 28.70
N PRO A 39 -60.88 27.21 30.03
CA PRO A 39 -59.84 26.82 30.99
C PRO A 39 -59.85 25.32 31.32
N ALA A 40 -58.70 24.82 31.77
CA ALA A 40 -58.41 23.41 31.98
C ALA A 40 -59.02 22.80 33.26
N ASP A 41 -59.30 21.48 33.20
CA ASP A 41 -58.94 20.52 34.26
C ASP A 41 -58.86 19.09 33.68
N GLY A 42 -58.00 18.23 34.23
CA GLY A 42 -57.96 16.78 33.93
C GLY A 42 -56.73 16.24 33.19
N THR A 43 -55.65 15.96 33.93
CA THR A 43 -54.49 15.06 33.62
C THR A 43 -53.63 15.34 32.36
N PRO A 44 -52.28 15.35 32.49
CA PRO A 44 -51.39 15.32 31.34
C PRO A 44 -51.45 13.94 30.68
N HIS A 45 -51.75 13.89 29.38
CA HIS A 45 -51.77 12.65 28.61
C HIS A 45 -50.42 12.42 27.93
N GLU A 46 -49.62 11.56 28.56
CA GLU A 46 -48.57 10.67 28.06
C GLU A 46 -47.81 11.06 26.78
N GLY A 47 -46.48 11.17 26.89
CA GLY A 47 -45.58 11.52 25.79
C GLY A 47 -45.70 10.57 24.59
N MET A 48 -46.13 11.11 23.45
CA MET A 48 -46.03 10.43 22.16
C MET A 48 -44.61 10.56 21.62
N PHE A 49 -43.99 9.45 21.31
CA PHE A 49 -42.76 9.33 20.51
C PHE A 49 -43.13 9.33 19.03
N GLU A 50 -42.39 10.05 18.19
CA GLU A 50 -42.52 9.97 16.73
C GLU A 50 -41.14 10.05 16.08
N VAL A 51 -40.62 8.89 15.64
CA VAL A 51 -39.39 8.84 14.84
C VAL A 51 -39.75 9.09 13.39
N THR A 52 -39.15 10.12 12.80
CA THR A 52 -39.23 10.35 11.35
C THR A 52 -37.94 9.85 10.72
N PHE A 53 -38.04 9.19 9.57
CA PHE A 53 -36.85 8.81 8.79
C PHE A 53 -36.51 9.96 7.82
N PHE A 54 -35.28 10.45 7.94
CA PHE A 54 -34.68 11.66 7.34
C PHE A 54 -35.04 13.03 7.93
N ALA A 55 -34.02 13.88 7.92
CA ALA A 55 -34.04 15.25 8.39
C ALA A 55 -35.02 16.14 7.60
N ARG A 56 -35.74 17.00 8.32
CA ARG A 56 -36.57 18.06 7.74
C ARG A 56 -35.73 19.17 7.07
N GLY A 57 -35.19 18.90 5.89
CA GLY A 57 -34.67 19.91 4.94
C GLY A 57 -33.61 20.87 5.50
N GLY A 58 -32.72 20.37 6.36
CA GLY A 58 -31.55 21.11 6.87
C GLY A 58 -30.28 20.73 6.12
N GLU A 59 -29.36 21.68 5.97
CA GLU A 59 -28.05 21.45 5.33
C GLU A 59 -27.28 20.33 6.05
N ALA A 60 -26.65 19.45 5.28
CA ALA A 60 -25.80 18.41 5.82
C ALA A 60 -24.61 19.05 6.58
N PRO A 61 -24.16 18.48 7.72
CA PRO A 61 -22.98 19.00 8.41
C PRO A 61 -21.77 18.92 7.49
N ALA A 62 -20.98 20.00 7.44
CA ALA A 62 -19.83 20.13 6.55
C ALA A 62 -18.85 18.95 6.76
N GLY A 63 -18.64 18.16 5.69
CA GLY A 63 -17.94 16.86 5.73
C GLY A 63 -18.81 15.68 5.28
N ALA A 64 -20.14 15.81 5.28
CA ALA A 64 -21.08 14.75 4.87
C ALA A 64 -21.47 14.79 3.36
N GLU A 65 -20.74 15.52 2.51
CA GLU A 65 -21.18 15.81 1.13
C GLU A 65 -21.02 14.64 0.12
N SER A 66 -20.33 13.54 0.49
CA SER A 66 -20.01 12.49 -0.49
C SER A 66 -21.09 11.42 -0.72
N ARG A 67 -22.15 11.31 0.12
CA ARG A 67 -23.08 10.15 0.09
C ARG A 67 -24.54 10.55 0.35
N ALA A 68 -25.38 10.44 -0.69
CA ALA A 68 -26.81 10.72 -0.62
C ALA A 68 -27.60 9.64 0.17
N ALA A 69 -28.66 10.08 0.85
CA ALA A 69 -29.65 9.21 1.46
C ALA A 69 -30.32 8.27 0.43
N ILE A 70 -30.58 7.03 0.82
CA ILE A 70 -31.34 6.07 0.00
C ILE A 70 -32.81 6.47 0.00
N SER A 71 -33.44 6.49 -1.17
CA SER A 71 -34.88 6.72 -1.35
C SER A 71 -35.42 5.71 -2.36
N GLY A 72 -36.60 5.15 -2.08
CA GLY A 72 -37.21 4.07 -2.85
C GLY A 72 -36.87 2.67 -2.32
N PRO A 73 -37.15 1.61 -3.10
CA PRO A 73 -36.85 0.23 -2.73
C PRO A 73 -35.36 -0.04 -2.52
N SER A 74 -35.00 -0.79 -1.47
CA SER A 74 -33.64 -1.26 -1.25
C SER A 74 -33.60 -2.59 -0.49
N ASP A 75 -32.69 -3.47 -0.91
CA ASP A 75 -32.37 -4.77 -0.30
C ASP A 75 -31.15 -4.73 0.66
N ARG A 76 -30.58 -3.54 0.90
CA ARG A 76 -29.34 -3.38 1.70
C ARG A 76 -29.50 -3.67 3.19
N VAL A 77 -30.71 -3.57 3.72
CA VAL A 77 -31.05 -3.81 5.13
C VAL A 77 -32.17 -4.83 5.16
N GLN A 78 -31.86 -6.06 5.55
CA GLN A 78 -32.80 -7.19 5.63
C GLN A 78 -33.44 -7.31 7.01
N THR A 79 -32.76 -6.91 8.08
CA THR A 79 -33.37 -6.77 9.42
C THR A 79 -33.19 -5.37 9.97
N LEU A 80 -34.21 -4.86 10.66
CA LEU A 80 -34.12 -3.63 11.42
C LEU A 80 -34.81 -3.80 12.78
N VAL A 81 -34.05 -3.60 13.84
CA VAL A 81 -34.56 -3.54 15.22
C VAL A 81 -34.23 -2.18 15.82
N TYR A 82 -35.02 -1.76 16.81
CA TYR A 82 -34.63 -0.65 17.68
C TYR A 82 -34.60 -1.09 19.15
N ILE A 83 -33.73 -0.45 19.92
CA ILE A 83 -33.61 -0.60 21.36
C ILE A 83 -33.79 0.78 21.99
N LEU A 84 -34.68 0.85 22.97
CA LEU A 84 -34.89 2.01 23.84
C LEU A 84 -34.16 1.77 25.16
N TYR A 85 -33.38 2.76 25.55
CA TYR A 85 -32.80 2.90 26.88
C TYR A 85 -33.41 4.12 27.58
N ARG A 86 -33.65 4.02 28.88
CA ARG A 86 -34.10 5.13 29.73
C ARG A 86 -32.98 5.51 30.68
N LYS A 87 -32.80 6.81 30.91
CA LYS A 87 -31.82 7.31 31.88
C LYS A 87 -32.25 6.98 33.31
N ASP A 88 -31.35 6.37 34.09
CA ASP A 88 -31.56 6.05 35.50
C ASP A 88 -31.19 7.24 36.43
N ALA A 89 -31.29 7.04 37.75
CA ALA A 89 -31.01 8.08 38.75
C ALA A 89 -29.50 8.40 38.85
N GLU A 90 -28.67 7.45 38.46
CA GLU A 90 -27.21 7.52 38.38
C GLU A 90 -26.73 8.21 37.08
N GLY A 91 -27.64 8.41 36.12
CA GLY A 91 -27.41 9.10 34.85
C GLY A 91 -26.97 8.19 33.70
N ARG A 92 -26.99 6.86 33.87
CA ARG A 92 -26.69 5.86 32.83
C ARG A 92 -27.96 5.50 32.06
N TYR A 93 -27.80 5.10 30.80
CA TYR A 93 -28.90 4.65 29.95
C TYR A 93 -29.12 3.14 30.15
N ALA A 94 -30.12 2.78 30.95
CA ALA A 94 -30.51 1.40 31.26
C ALA A 94 -31.55 0.88 30.26
N TYR A 95 -31.50 -0.42 29.93
CA TYR A 95 -32.40 -1.06 28.96
C TYR A 95 -33.88 -0.90 29.37
N TYR A 96 -34.71 -0.46 28.43
CA TYR A 96 -36.16 -0.28 28.63
C TYR A 96 -37.01 -1.21 27.75
N LYS A 97 -36.75 -1.25 26.44
CA LYS A 97 -37.54 -2.04 25.47
C LYS A 97 -36.71 -2.33 24.21
N GLN A 98 -36.90 -3.50 23.61
CA GLN A 98 -36.54 -3.78 22.21
C GLN A 98 -37.82 -3.97 21.38
N ALA A 99 -37.79 -3.56 20.10
CA ALA A 99 -38.78 -4.02 19.13
C ALA A 99 -38.16 -4.23 17.74
N THR A 100 -38.75 -5.14 16.97
CA THR A 100 -38.42 -5.36 15.56
C THR A 100 -39.28 -4.44 14.70
N VAL A 101 -38.65 -3.71 13.78
CA VAL A 101 -39.35 -2.93 12.75
C VAL A 101 -39.73 -3.84 11.59
N PHE A 102 -38.75 -4.59 11.09
CA PHE A 102 -38.94 -5.70 10.15
C PHE A 102 -37.81 -6.73 10.27
N ARG A 103 -38.09 -7.93 9.79
CA ARG A 103 -37.16 -9.06 9.59
C ARG A 103 -37.79 -9.98 8.53
N PRO A 104 -37.02 -10.75 7.77
CA PRO A 104 -37.60 -11.63 6.77
C PRO A 104 -38.29 -12.83 7.44
N ASP A 105 -39.38 -13.30 6.84
CA ASP A 105 -40.02 -14.56 7.27
C ASP A 105 -39.16 -15.78 6.88
N ASN A 106 -38.27 -15.63 5.90
CA ASN A 106 -37.29 -16.61 5.48
C ASN A 106 -35.98 -15.93 5.07
N TYR A 107 -34.93 -16.06 5.89
CA TYR A 107 -33.60 -15.49 5.66
C TYR A 107 -32.90 -15.93 4.35
N ALA A 108 -33.40 -16.97 3.66
CA ALA A 108 -32.93 -17.36 2.34
C ALA A 108 -33.58 -16.57 1.17
N VAL A 109 -34.55 -15.69 1.46
CA VAL A 109 -35.22 -14.83 0.48
C VAL A 109 -34.85 -13.39 0.76
N VAL A 110 -34.40 -12.67 -0.27
CA VAL A 110 -34.08 -11.25 -0.19
C VAL A 110 -35.38 -10.44 -0.27
N GLU A 111 -35.60 -9.56 0.70
CA GLU A 111 -36.72 -8.63 0.75
C GLU A 111 -36.26 -7.21 0.37
N GLU A 112 -37.10 -6.46 -0.34
CA GLU A 112 -36.90 -5.03 -0.61
C GLU A 112 -37.81 -4.20 0.31
N HIS A 113 -37.25 -3.16 0.93
CA HIS A 113 -38.00 -2.24 1.77
C HIS A 113 -37.97 -0.82 1.17
N GLU A 114 -39.10 -0.11 1.28
CA GLU A 114 -39.24 1.27 0.79
C GLU A 114 -38.67 2.28 1.80
N TRP A 115 -37.80 3.19 1.31
CA TRP A 115 -37.17 4.24 2.12
C TRP A 115 -37.60 5.65 1.69
N PRO A 116 -37.91 6.57 2.63
CA PRO A 116 -37.94 6.39 4.09
C PRO A 116 -39.05 5.45 4.58
N LEU A 117 -38.77 4.76 5.69
CA LEU A 117 -39.76 3.96 6.40
C LEU A 117 -40.87 4.85 7.01
N PRO A 118 -42.08 4.31 7.21
CA PRO A 118 -43.13 5.00 7.96
C PRO A 118 -42.69 5.37 9.39
N ALA A 119 -43.18 6.51 9.89
CA ALA A 119 -42.84 6.99 11.22
C ALA A 119 -43.26 6.01 12.32
N ILE A 120 -42.31 5.63 13.18
CA ILE A 120 -42.54 4.74 14.32
C ILE A 120 -43.06 5.57 15.49
N ARG A 121 -44.16 5.13 16.10
CA ARG A 121 -44.78 5.82 17.25
C ARG A 121 -44.94 4.89 18.43
N GLU A 122 -44.59 5.40 19.61
CA GLU A 122 -44.70 4.73 20.91
C GLU A 122 -45.28 5.70 21.94
N THR A 123 -45.80 5.17 23.04
CA THR A 123 -46.24 5.97 24.20
C THR A 123 -45.33 5.64 25.37
N LEU A 124 -44.64 6.64 25.91
CA LEU A 124 -43.60 6.45 26.93
C LEU A 124 -43.86 7.36 28.15
N PRO A 125 -43.53 6.91 29.38
CA PRO A 125 -43.51 7.79 30.55
C PRO A 125 -42.49 8.92 30.42
N ASP A 126 -42.68 10.02 31.16
CA ASP A 126 -41.74 11.15 31.17
C ASP A 126 -40.31 10.73 31.57
N GLY A 127 -39.30 11.32 30.93
CA GLY A 127 -37.88 11.05 31.20
C GLY A 127 -36.99 11.21 29.97
N ASP A 128 -35.68 11.14 30.20
CA ASP A 128 -34.69 11.13 29.12
C ASP A 128 -34.49 9.71 28.58
N TYR A 129 -34.53 9.56 27.26
CA TYR A 129 -34.39 8.31 26.55
C TYR A 129 -33.31 8.39 25.47
N ARG A 130 -32.73 7.24 25.15
CA ARG A 130 -31.87 7.03 23.97
C ARG A 130 -32.48 5.91 23.14
N VAL A 131 -32.74 6.17 21.86
CA VAL A 131 -33.09 5.14 20.89
C VAL A 131 -31.85 4.75 20.08
N VAL A 132 -31.70 3.46 19.82
CA VAL A 132 -30.66 2.89 18.95
C VAL A 132 -31.33 2.04 17.90
N PHE A 133 -31.05 2.31 16.63
CA PHE A 133 -31.49 1.52 15.49
C PHE A 133 -30.33 0.68 14.97
N LEU A 134 -30.60 -0.62 14.74
CA LEU A 134 -29.62 -1.63 14.38
C LEU A 134 -30.11 -2.36 13.13
N GLY A 135 -29.43 -2.14 12.01
CA GLY A 135 -29.71 -2.76 10.72
C GLY A 135 -28.75 -3.91 10.43
N ASN A 136 -29.29 -5.09 10.10
CA ASN A 136 -28.55 -6.34 9.84
C ASN A 136 -27.79 -6.97 11.02
N LEU A 137 -27.99 -6.50 12.26
CA LEU A 137 -27.43 -7.14 13.46
C LEU A 137 -28.30 -8.32 13.95
N ASP A 138 -28.55 -9.27 13.06
CA ASP A 138 -29.21 -10.54 13.36
C ASP A 138 -28.31 -11.71 12.92
N ALA A 139 -28.04 -12.65 13.83
CA ALA A 139 -27.17 -13.79 13.59
C ALA A 139 -27.66 -14.70 12.44
N ASN A 140 -28.97 -14.71 12.13
CA ASN A 140 -29.53 -15.52 11.05
C ASN A 140 -29.20 -15.00 9.64
N LEU A 141 -28.60 -13.80 9.51
CA LEU A 141 -28.14 -13.24 8.24
C LEU A 141 -26.74 -13.72 7.81
N PHE A 142 -26.09 -14.55 8.63
CA PHE A 142 -24.71 -14.99 8.43
C PHE A 142 -24.64 -16.53 8.36
N GLU A 143 -24.17 -17.06 7.23
CA GLU A 143 -24.01 -18.50 7.06
C GLU A 143 -22.96 -19.05 8.04
N GLY A 144 -23.22 -20.21 8.65
CA GLY A 144 -22.31 -20.85 9.59
C GLY A 144 -22.22 -20.22 11.00
N GLN A 145 -22.92 -19.10 11.28
CA GLN A 145 -22.83 -18.33 12.53
C GLN A 145 -23.11 -19.13 13.83
N GLY A 146 -23.86 -20.22 13.76
CA GLY A 146 -24.08 -21.13 14.88
C GLY A 146 -24.81 -20.49 16.06
N GLN A 147 -24.15 -20.43 17.23
CA GLN A 147 -24.68 -19.80 18.45
C GLN A 147 -24.01 -18.46 18.78
N GLU A 148 -23.03 -18.01 17.99
CA GLU A 148 -22.32 -16.77 18.27
C GLU A 148 -23.19 -15.55 17.96
N ALA A 149 -23.37 -14.66 18.93
CA ALA A 149 -24.22 -13.49 18.78
C ALA A 149 -23.41 -12.30 18.24
N VAL A 150 -23.84 -11.75 17.10
CA VAL A 150 -23.36 -10.49 16.52
C VAL A 150 -23.77 -9.24 17.33
N LEU A 151 -24.65 -9.42 18.32
CA LEU A 151 -25.11 -8.38 19.23
C LEU A 151 -25.16 -8.93 20.66
N GLN A 152 -24.40 -8.32 21.58
CA GLN A 152 -24.22 -8.80 22.96
C GLN A 152 -24.48 -7.70 23.98
N ASN A 153 -24.80 -8.08 25.22
CA ASN A 153 -24.93 -7.21 26.42
C ASN A 153 -25.91 -6.01 26.34
N TYR A 154 -26.62 -5.81 25.23
CA TYR A 154 -27.60 -4.73 25.02
C TYR A 154 -28.82 -4.77 25.97
N GLY A 155 -29.02 -5.86 26.70
CA GLY A 155 -30.12 -6.05 27.65
C GLY A 155 -29.90 -5.44 29.04
N THR A 156 -28.75 -4.80 29.30
CA THR A 156 -28.42 -4.17 30.59
C THR A 156 -28.31 -2.64 30.46
N TYR A 157 -27.19 -2.16 29.92
CA TYR A 157 -26.88 -0.74 29.78
C TYR A 157 -26.30 -0.43 28.40
N PHE A 158 -26.52 0.79 27.92
CA PHE A 158 -26.05 1.25 26.61
C PHE A 158 -24.52 1.15 26.46
N ASP A 159 -23.76 1.52 27.50
CA ASP A 159 -22.28 1.48 27.56
C ASP A 159 -21.72 0.05 27.70
N GLU A 160 -22.58 -0.93 28.02
CA GLU A 160 -22.25 -2.36 28.07
C GLU A 160 -22.57 -3.08 26.75
N ALA A 161 -23.40 -2.50 25.86
CA ALA A 161 -23.84 -3.10 24.60
C ALA A 161 -22.71 -3.22 23.56
N ARG A 162 -22.69 -4.34 22.82
CA ARG A 162 -21.59 -4.71 21.90
C ARG A 162 -22.10 -5.21 20.56
N MET A 163 -21.48 -4.74 19.49
CA MET A 163 -21.64 -5.21 18.12
C MET A 163 -20.41 -6.01 17.76
N VAL A 164 -20.58 -7.28 17.40
CA VAL A 164 -19.50 -8.25 17.23
C VAL A 164 -19.45 -8.69 15.77
N MET A 165 -18.23 -8.80 15.24
CA MET A 165 -18.00 -9.29 13.88
C MET A 165 -18.57 -10.72 13.73
N PRO A 166 -19.22 -11.07 12.61
CA PRO A 166 -19.69 -12.43 12.36
C PRO A 166 -18.58 -13.48 12.45
N ALA A 167 -18.96 -14.74 12.71
CA ALA A 167 -18.02 -15.84 12.91
C ALA A 167 -17.14 -16.12 11.66
N GLY A 168 -17.72 -15.98 10.46
CA GLY A 168 -16.98 -16.04 9.18
C GLY A 168 -16.15 -14.79 8.86
N GLY A 169 -16.03 -13.84 9.81
CA GLY A 169 -15.20 -12.65 9.67
C GLY A 169 -15.53 -11.82 8.44
N PRO A 170 -14.52 -11.37 7.66
CA PRO A 170 -14.73 -10.49 6.52
C PRO A 170 -15.50 -11.15 5.37
N LEU A 171 -15.49 -12.48 5.27
CA LEU A 171 -16.19 -13.24 4.23
C LEU A 171 -17.68 -13.46 4.51
N ALA A 172 -18.12 -13.28 5.77
CA ALA A 172 -19.53 -13.39 6.13
C ALA A 172 -20.38 -12.21 5.60
N PHE A 173 -19.73 -11.09 5.24
CA PHE A 173 -20.38 -9.90 4.73
C PHE A 173 -20.59 -9.95 3.21
N THR A 174 -21.77 -9.49 2.81
CA THR A 174 -22.26 -9.32 1.45
C THR A 174 -22.89 -7.93 1.34
N ASP A 175 -23.19 -7.43 0.14
CA ASP A 175 -23.85 -6.11 -0.01
C ASP A 175 -25.25 -5.99 0.66
N ARG A 176 -25.81 -7.10 1.17
CA ARG A 176 -27.16 -7.20 1.77
C ARG A 176 -27.20 -7.36 3.29
N ASN A 177 -26.10 -7.77 3.93
CA ASN A 177 -26.04 -8.02 5.39
C ASN A 177 -24.97 -7.17 6.10
N LEU A 178 -24.45 -6.11 5.47
CA LEU A 178 -23.58 -5.10 6.09
C LEU A 178 -24.26 -4.46 7.30
N PHE A 179 -23.54 -4.21 8.39
CA PHE A 179 -24.12 -3.57 9.57
C PHE A 179 -24.44 -2.09 9.35
N TYR A 180 -25.58 -1.67 9.87
CA TYR A 180 -26.01 -0.27 9.93
C TYR A 180 -26.39 0.13 11.36
N PHE A 181 -26.07 1.35 11.74
CA PHE A 181 -26.31 1.91 13.07
C PHE A 181 -26.87 3.33 12.98
N ALA A 182 -27.69 3.70 13.95
CA ALA A 182 -28.00 5.09 14.29
C ALA A 182 -28.45 5.18 15.75
N SER A 183 -28.21 6.32 16.40
CA SER A 183 -28.76 6.59 17.73
C SER A 183 -29.20 8.05 17.87
N ALA A 184 -30.15 8.30 18.76
CA ALA A 184 -30.61 9.65 19.10
C ALA A 184 -31.13 9.70 20.56
N ASP A 185 -30.88 10.84 21.21
CA ASP A 185 -31.45 11.17 22.52
C ASP A 185 -32.74 11.98 22.35
N PHE A 186 -33.75 11.70 23.16
CA PHE A 186 -35.06 12.36 23.11
C PHE A 186 -35.76 12.34 24.49
N ASN A 187 -36.76 13.20 24.67
CA ASN A 187 -37.60 13.24 25.87
C ASN A 187 -38.96 13.93 25.57
N GLN A 188 -39.78 14.18 26.60
CA GLN A 188 -41.10 14.81 26.44
C GLN A 188 -41.07 16.23 25.84
N ASP A 189 -39.95 16.97 25.99
CA ASP A 189 -39.80 18.33 25.46
C ASP A 189 -39.31 18.34 23.99
N ALA A 190 -38.63 17.27 23.56
CA ALA A 190 -38.21 17.02 22.19
C ALA A 190 -38.58 15.58 21.75
N PRO A 191 -39.88 15.28 21.51
CA PRO A 191 -40.37 13.92 21.26
C PRO A 191 -40.16 13.41 19.82
N GLN A 192 -39.80 14.30 18.90
CA GLN A 192 -39.53 13.98 17.49
C GLN A 192 -38.03 13.91 17.25
N VAL A 193 -37.56 12.79 16.70
CA VAL A 193 -36.17 12.61 16.27
C VAL A 193 -36.09 12.10 14.83
N ASP A 194 -35.15 12.67 14.09
CA ASP A 194 -34.86 12.30 12.71
C ASP A 194 -33.70 11.28 12.70
N ILE A 195 -33.93 10.09 12.14
CA ILE A 195 -32.94 8.99 12.12
C ILE A 195 -32.37 8.81 10.70
N LEU A 196 -31.04 8.74 10.62
CA LEU A 196 -30.26 8.38 9.43
C LEU A 196 -29.40 7.15 9.75
N LEU A 197 -29.77 5.99 9.21
CA LEU A 197 -28.95 4.78 9.31
C LEU A 197 -27.66 4.95 8.51
N GLN A 198 -26.51 4.76 9.17
CA GLN A 198 -25.19 4.79 8.56
C GLN A 198 -24.56 3.41 8.62
N ARG A 199 -23.78 3.05 7.60
CA ARG A 199 -23.01 1.80 7.57
C ARG A 199 -21.83 1.90 8.52
N ILE A 200 -21.63 0.87 9.35
CA ILE A 200 -20.52 0.78 10.34
C ILE A 200 -19.54 -0.35 10.01
N VAL A 201 -19.39 -0.59 8.71
CA VAL A 201 -18.41 -1.49 8.13
C VAL A 201 -17.76 -0.84 6.93
N THR A 202 -16.48 -1.09 6.78
CA THR A 202 -15.59 -0.53 5.75
C THR A 202 -15.15 -1.61 4.79
N ARG A 203 -14.97 -1.24 3.51
CA ARG A 203 -14.43 -2.13 2.48
C ARG A 203 -12.97 -1.78 2.24
N HIS A 204 -12.11 -2.79 2.19
CA HIS A 204 -10.67 -2.66 2.00
C HIS A 204 -10.26 -3.52 0.81
N GLU A 205 -9.80 -2.87 -0.25
CA GLU A 205 -9.32 -3.49 -1.48
C GLU A 205 -7.78 -3.41 -1.48
N PHE A 206 -7.14 -4.58 -1.58
CA PHE A 206 -5.70 -4.72 -1.66
C PHE A 206 -5.35 -5.28 -3.03
N GLN A 207 -4.40 -4.68 -3.73
CA GLN A 207 -3.92 -5.12 -5.04
C GLN A 207 -2.39 -5.28 -5.01
N ARG A 208 -1.82 -6.16 -5.81
CA ARG A 208 -0.38 -6.20 -6.11
C ARG A 208 -0.16 -5.76 -7.55
N GLU A 209 0.82 -4.89 -7.77
CA GLU A 209 1.18 -4.45 -9.12
C GLU A 209 1.62 -5.64 -9.99
N PHE A 210 1.26 -5.58 -11.27
CA PHE A 210 1.74 -6.55 -12.25
C PHE A 210 3.14 -6.17 -12.75
N VAL A 211 4.08 -7.08 -12.58
CA VAL A 211 5.50 -6.92 -12.89
C VAL A 211 5.81 -7.47 -14.28
N ASP A 212 6.34 -6.63 -15.17
CA ASP A 212 6.94 -7.10 -16.42
C ASP A 212 8.27 -7.83 -16.13
N VAL A 213 8.33 -9.08 -16.57
CA VAL A 213 9.47 -9.98 -16.30
C VAL A 213 10.77 -9.47 -16.91
N ASN A 214 10.71 -8.86 -18.11
CA ASN A 214 11.90 -8.35 -18.78
C ASN A 214 12.50 -7.15 -18.02
N SER A 215 11.64 -6.23 -17.57
CA SER A 215 12.02 -5.07 -16.77
C SER A 215 12.61 -5.46 -15.42
N ALA A 216 12.04 -6.48 -14.75
CA ALA A 216 12.59 -7.01 -13.51
C ALA A 216 13.94 -7.71 -13.71
N LEU A 217 14.11 -8.47 -14.80
CA LEU A 217 15.39 -9.09 -15.16
C LEU A 217 16.47 -8.05 -15.50
N ASP A 218 16.10 -7.00 -16.23
CA ASP A 218 17.00 -5.89 -16.55
C ASP A 218 17.52 -5.18 -15.29
N MET A 219 16.65 -5.00 -14.30
CA MET A 219 16.99 -4.45 -12.98
C MET A 219 17.95 -5.38 -12.22
N LEU A 220 17.68 -6.69 -12.18
CA LEU A 220 18.57 -7.67 -11.57
C LEU A 220 19.97 -7.68 -12.21
N VAL A 221 20.05 -7.61 -13.54
CA VAL A 221 21.35 -7.52 -14.23
C VAL A 221 22.06 -6.21 -13.94
N SER A 222 21.36 -5.07 -13.84
CA SER A 222 21.96 -3.81 -13.41
C SER A 222 22.58 -3.93 -12.02
N ASN A 223 21.82 -4.47 -11.05
CA ASN A 223 22.30 -4.68 -9.68
C ASN A 223 23.55 -5.60 -9.62
N ILE A 224 23.61 -6.64 -10.47
CA ILE A 224 24.79 -7.51 -10.63
C ILE A 224 25.98 -6.73 -11.21
N PHE A 225 25.78 -5.91 -12.23
CA PHE A 225 26.84 -5.10 -12.83
C PHE A 225 27.38 -4.05 -11.87
N ASP A 226 26.51 -3.37 -11.12
CA ASP A 226 26.91 -2.43 -10.08
C ASP A 226 27.77 -3.10 -8.99
N SER A 227 27.41 -4.31 -8.56
CA SER A 227 28.25 -5.09 -7.65
C SER A 227 29.61 -5.50 -8.26
N ILE A 228 29.68 -5.82 -9.56
CA ILE A 228 30.96 -6.15 -10.23
C ILE A 228 31.84 -4.90 -10.34
N ARG A 229 31.25 -3.73 -10.62
CA ARG A 229 31.96 -2.44 -10.64
C ARG A 229 32.61 -2.15 -9.28
N GLU A 230 31.84 -2.26 -8.21
CA GLU A 230 32.30 -1.93 -6.85
C GLU A 230 33.36 -2.91 -6.31
N GLN A 231 33.26 -4.20 -6.65
CA GLN A 231 34.10 -5.25 -6.04
C GLN A 231 35.27 -5.70 -6.92
N GLN A 232 35.12 -5.72 -8.24
CA GLN A 232 36.07 -6.37 -9.16
C GLN A 232 36.74 -5.37 -10.12
N LEU A 233 36.02 -4.37 -10.63
CA LEU A 233 36.60 -3.29 -11.47
C LEU A 233 37.27 -2.17 -10.64
N THR A 234 37.95 -2.54 -9.56
CA THR A 234 38.58 -1.57 -8.65
C THR A 234 39.88 -1.00 -9.23
N THR A 235 40.26 0.19 -8.76
CA THR A 235 41.54 0.83 -9.13
C THR A 235 42.76 -0.04 -8.81
N THR A 236 42.67 -0.89 -7.80
CA THR A 236 43.75 -1.82 -7.41
C THR A 236 43.89 -2.97 -8.41
N VAL A 237 42.76 -3.59 -8.81
CA VAL A 237 42.76 -4.71 -9.76
C VAL A 237 43.17 -4.24 -11.15
N VAL A 238 42.51 -3.19 -11.67
CA VAL A 238 42.77 -2.64 -13.01
C VAL A 238 44.14 -1.95 -13.05
N GLY A 239 44.55 -1.29 -11.96
CA GLY A 239 45.90 -0.71 -11.84
C GLY A 239 47.01 -1.77 -11.85
N GLY A 240 46.79 -2.93 -11.22
CA GLY A 240 47.72 -4.07 -11.27
C GLY A 240 47.89 -4.65 -12.68
N LEU A 241 46.82 -4.70 -13.47
CA LEU A 241 46.86 -5.12 -14.88
C LEU A 241 47.68 -4.13 -15.73
N LEU A 242 47.42 -2.82 -15.59
CA LEU A 242 48.19 -1.77 -16.28
C LEU A 242 49.66 -1.76 -15.87
N HIS A 243 49.96 -1.86 -14.57
CA HIS A 243 51.34 -1.92 -14.08
C HIS A 243 52.09 -3.09 -14.72
N SER A 244 51.47 -4.28 -14.76
CA SER A 244 52.06 -5.48 -15.35
C SER A 244 52.34 -5.33 -16.85
N ALA A 245 51.44 -4.68 -17.60
CA ALA A 245 51.61 -4.43 -19.03
C ALA A 245 52.64 -3.33 -19.35
N LEU A 246 52.80 -2.33 -18.48
CA LEU A 246 53.67 -1.17 -18.70
C LEU A 246 55.11 -1.36 -18.19
N LEU A 247 55.35 -2.25 -17.23
CA LEU A 247 56.64 -2.36 -16.52
C LEU A 247 57.83 -2.64 -17.45
N GLU A 248 57.84 -3.76 -18.20
CA GLU A 248 58.93 -4.10 -19.13
C GLU A 248 59.09 -3.06 -20.26
N PRO A 249 58.01 -2.61 -20.95
CA PRO A 249 58.11 -1.59 -22.00
C PRO A 249 58.70 -0.26 -21.51
N VAL A 250 58.30 0.22 -20.33
CA VAL A 250 58.85 1.45 -19.72
C VAL A 250 60.30 1.26 -19.30
N ALA A 251 60.65 0.12 -18.68
CA ALA A 251 62.04 -0.20 -18.32
C ALA A 251 62.97 -0.17 -19.54
N LYS A 252 62.55 -0.82 -20.64
CA LYS A 252 63.25 -0.79 -21.94
C LYS A 252 63.40 0.61 -22.50
N ALA A 253 62.34 1.42 -22.48
CA ALA A 253 62.35 2.78 -23.01
C ALA A 253 63.32 3.71 -22.25
N LEU A 254 63.45 3.50 -20.94
CA LEU A 254 64.35 4.26 -20.06
C LEU A 254 65.78 3.69 -20.00
N LEU A 255 66.04 2.52 -20.62
CA LEU A 255 67.30 1.78 -20.55
C LEU A 255 67.70 1.40 -19.12
N LEU A 256 66.72 1.05 -18.29
CA LEU A 256 66.86 0.69 -16.88
C LEU A 256 66.34 -0.73 -16.60
N ASP A 257 66.69 -1.24 -15.42
CA ASP A 257 66.11 -2.46 -14.87
C ASP A 257 64.69 -2.20 -14.34
N GLU A 258 63.79 -3.18 -14.43
CA GLU A 258 62.40 -3.08 -13.96
C GLU A 258 62.29 -2.74 -12.46
N SER A 259 63.28 -3.16 -11.66
CA SER A 259 63.36 -2.84 -10.22
C SER A 259 63.90 -1.44 -9.91
N ALA A 260 64.27 -0.65 -10.93
CA ALA A 260 64.79 0.70 -10.72
C ALA A 260 63.67 1.64 -10.24
N LEU A 261 63.92 2.37 -9.14
CA LEU A 261 62.97 3.30 -8.53
C LEU A 261 62.37 4.33 -9.51
N LEU A 262 63.13 4.75 -10.52
CA LEU A 262 62.64 5.66 -11.56
C LEU A 262 61.63 4.98 -12.51
N VAL A 263 61.82 3.70 -12.83
CA VAL A 263 60.88 2.92 -13.66
C VAL A 263 59.58 2.77 -12.89
N THR A 264 59.63 2.32 -11.63
CA THR A 264 58.41 2.12 -10.83
C THR A 264 57.64 3.43 -10.66
N GLN A 265 58.32 4.55 -10.36
CA GLN A 265 57.67 5.87 -10.26
C GLN A 265 57.02 6.36 -11.56
N VAL A 266 57.63 6.07 -12.72
CA VAL A 266 57.05 6.38 -14.03
C VAL A 266 55.83 5.51 -14.32
N VAL A 267 55.93 4.21 -14.04
CA VAL A 267 54.81 3.26 -14.20
C VAL A 267 53.66 3.64 -13.27
N ASP A 268 53.91 3.89 -11.98
CA ASP A 268 52.88 4.28 -10.99
C ASP A 268 52.12 5.55 -11.45
N ALA A 269 52.83 6.55 -11.97
CA ALA A 269 52.22 7.78 -12.47
C ALA A 269 51.37 7.53 -13.74
N LEU A 270 51.84 6.68 -14.66
CA LEU A 270 51.10 6.29 -15.86
C LEU A 270 49.86 5.44 -15.51
N VAL A 271 49.99 4.48 -14.60
CA VAL A 271 48.90 3.66 -14.06
C VAL A 271 47.86 4.58 -13.43
N GLY A 272 48.26 5.50 -12.55
CA GLY A 272 47.33 6.45 -11.92
C GLY A 272 46.53 7.33 -12.90
N PHE A 273 47.05 7.57 -14.11
CA PHE A 273 46.32 8.26 -15.18
C PHE A 273 45.46 7.32 -16.04
N LEU A 274 45.96 6.13 -16.37
CA LEU A 274 45.30 5.19 -17.29
C LEU A 274 44.27 4.27 -16.62
N THR A 275 44.29 4.15 -15.28
CA THR A 275 43.36 3.29 -14.54
C THR A 275 41.90 3.67 -14.75
N THR A 276 41.52 4.95 -14.62
CA THR A 276 40.12 5.38 -14.83
C THR A 276 39.66 5.12 -16.27
N PRO A 277 40.38 5.56 -17.32
CA PRO A 277 40.04 5.21 -18.71
C PRO A 277 39.88 3.70 -18.96
N LEU A 278 40.65 2.85 -18.29
CA LEU A 278 40.52 1.40 -18.45
C LEU A 278 39.33 0.82 -17.68
N ILE A 279 39.02 1.34 -16.49
CA ILE A 279 37.79 1.01 -15.77
C ILE A 279 36.58 1.37 -16.64
N ASP A 280 36.53 2.59 -17.18
CA ASP A 280 35.42 3.04 -18.04
C ASP A 280 35.25 2.16 -19.28
N ALA A 281 36.35 1.74 -19.91
CA ALA A 281 36.33 0.87 -21.09
C ALA A 281 35.96 -0.59 -20.77
N LEU A 282 36.39 -1.12 -19.62
CA LEU A 282 35.99 -2.46 -19.14
C LEU A 282 34.53 -2.47 -18.65
N ASP A 283 34.02 -1.35 -18.14
CA ASP A 283 32.61 -1.20 -17.76
C ASP A 283 31.68 -1.19 -18.99
N GLU A 284 32.05 -0.46 -20.04
CA GLU A 284 31.34 -0.53 -21.33
C GLU A 284 31.36 -1.97 -21.89
N ALA A 285 32.47 -2.70 -21.74
CA ALA A 285 32.54 -4.12 -22.11
C ALA A 285 31.65 -5.01 -21.21
N LEU A 286 31.50 -4.70 -19.92
CA LEU A 286 30.58 -5.39 -19.00
C LEU A 286 29.12 -5.20 -19.43
N LEU A 287 28.73 -3.95 -19.74
CA LEU A 287 27.39 -3.62 -20.23
C LEU A 287 27.04 -4.38 -21.53
N GLN A 288 28.00 -4.53 -22.45
CA GLN A 288 27.83 -5.30 -23.69
C GLN A 288 27.61 -6.81 -23.45
N ASN A 289 28.04 -7.34 -22.29
CA ASN A 289 27.85 -8.73 -21.91
C ASN A 289 26.48 -9.04 -21.24
N LYS A 290 25.54 -8.08 -21.21
CA LYS A 290 24.18 -8.26 -20.65
C LYS A 290 23.47 -9.54 -21.13
N VAL A 291 23.57 -9.86 -22.43
CA VAL A 291 22.91 -11.05 -23.02
C VAL A 291 23.50 -12.36 -22.48
N GLU A 292 24.80 -12.41 -22.20
CA GLU A 292 25.48 -13.58 -21.62
C GLU A 292 25.03 -13.79 -20.17
N VAL A 293 24.93 -12.72 -19.37
CA VAL A 293 24.44 -12.82 -17.97
C VAL A 293 22.98 -13.27 -17.93
N LEU A 294 22.11 -12.74 -18.80
CA LEU A 294 20.73 -13.22 -18.94
C LEU A 294 20.69 -14.70 -19.35
N THR A 295 21.54 -15.13 -20.29
CA THR A 295 21.62 -16.53 -20.74
C THR A 295 22.06 -17.47 -19.61
N ARG A 296 23.03 -17.05 -18.79
CA ARG A 296 23.49 -17.81 -17.61
C ARG A 296 22.39 -17.90 -16.54
N LEU A 297 21.72 -16.79 -16.23
CA LEU A 297 20.59 -16.75 -15.31
C LEU A 297 19.46 -17.68 -15.76
N GLU A 298 19.04 -17.60 -17.03
CA GLU A 298 18.04 -18.51 -17.59
C GLU A 298 18.45 -19.99 -17.46
N ASN A 299 19.71 -20.32 -17.77
CA ASN A 299 20.22 -21.68 -17.67
C ASN A 299 20.22 -22.19 -16.22
N THR A 300 20.64 -21.37 -15.24
CA THR A 300 20.60 -21.72 -13.81
C THR A 300 19.17 -21.91 -13.30
N LEU A 301 18.23 -21.06 -13.74
CA LEU A 301 16.81 -21.23 -13.43
C LEU A 301 16.23 -22.51 -14.06
N LYS A 302 16.62 -22.85 -15.30
CA LYS A 302 16.25 -24.08 -16.00
C LYS A 302 16.84 -25.34 -15.34
N THR A 303 18.07 -25.30 -14.83
CA THR A 303 18.65 -26.44 -14.09
C THR A 303 17.98 -26.66 -12.74
N ASN A 304 17.55 -25.58 -12.07
CA ASN A 304 16.91 -25.68 -10.75
C ASN A 304 15.43 -26.07 -10.88
N GLY A 305 14.67 -25.48 -11.81
CA GLY A 305 13.24 -25.79 -12.01
C GLY A 305 12.95 -27.03 -12.87
N GLY A 306 13.87 -27.44 -13.73
CA GLY A 306 13.57 -28.35 -14.84
C GLY A 306 13.07 -27.61 -16.09
N GLY A 307 12.80 -28.36 -17.15
CA GLY A 307 12.89 -27.90 -18.53
C GLY A 307 11.80 -26.96 -19.10
N ALA A 308 11.25 -26.01 -18.35
CA ALA A 308 10.48 -24.91 -18.94
C ALA A 308 10.84 -23.51 -18.39
N ASP A 309 10.70 -22.53 -19.29
CA ASP A 309 11.20 -21.15 -19.27
C ASP A 309 10.74 -20.25 -18.10
N LEU A 310 11.22 -19.00 -18.20
CA LEU A 310 10.74 -17.71 -17.66
C LEU A 310 9.27 -17.61 -17.22
N LEU A 311 8.35 -18.45 -17.72
CA LEU A 311 7.01 -18.64 -17.18
C LEU A 311 7.02 -18.92 -15.66
N GLY A 312 7.97 -19.73 -15.16
CA GLY A 312 8.11 -19.95 -13.73
C GLY A 312 8.47 -18.68 -12.95
N LEU A 313 9.33 -17.83 -13.52
CA LEU A 313 9.69 -16.53 -12.94
C LEU A 313 8.53 -15.53 -13.04
N SER A 314 7.79 -15.53 -14.14
CA SER A 314 6.56 -14.74 -14.31
C SER A 314 5.55 -15.02 -13.20
N ASN A 315 5.40 -16.29 -12.81
CA ASN A 315 4.42 -16.70 -11.79
C ASN A 315 4.93 -16.41 -10.36
N VAL A 316 6.24 -16.40 -10.15
CA VAL A 316 6.89 -15.93 -8.91
C VAL A 316 6.77 -14.40 -8.77
N LEU A 317 6.91 -13.64 -9.84
CA LEU A 317 6.78 -12.18 -9.82
C LEU A 317 5.31 -11.73 -9.75
N ASN A 318 4.38 -12.49 -10.35
CA ASN A 318 2.95 -12.17 -10.45
C ASN A 318 2.00 -13.23 -9.84
N PRO A 319 2.19 -13.69 -8.58
CA PRO A 319 1.40 -14.79 -8.02
C PRO A 319 -0.08 -14.41 -7.85
N TRP A 320 -0.37 -13.13 -7.60
CA TRP A 320 -1.74 -12.61 -7.45
C TRP A 320 -2.56 -12.69 -8.74
N ALA A 321 -1.92 -12.55 -9.91
CA ALA A 321 -2.59 -12.59 -11.21
C ALA A 321 -3.18 -13.97 -11.56
N ILE A 322 -2.78 -15.03 -10.83
CA ILE A 322 -3.08 -16.43 -11.14
C ILE A 322 -3.77 -17.14 -9.98
N SER A 323 -3.30 -16.93 -8.74
CA SER A 323 -3.82 -17.58 -7.54
C SER A 323 -5.35 -17.39 -7.35
N PRO A 324 -6.06 -18.38 -6.78
CA PRO A 324 -7.49 -18.28 -6.46
C PRO A 324 -7.78 -17.46 -5.21
N GLY A 325 -6.83 -17.31 -4.28
CA GLY A 325 -7.06 -16.68 -2.99
C GLY A 325 -5.82 -16.55 -2.13
N ALA A 326 -5.99 -16.05 -0.91
CA ALA A 326 -4.92 -15.84 0.07
C ALA A 326 -5.44 -15.95 1.50
N ASP A 327 -4.54 -16.29 2.44
CA ASP A 327 -4.80 -16.16 3.86
C ASP A 327 -4.22 -14.82 4.34
N VAL A 328 -5.03 -14.00 5.02
CA VAL A 328 -4.60 -12.67 5.49
C VAL A 328 -4.48 -12.68 7.01
N THR A 329 -3.27 -12.40 7.52
CA THR A 329 -2.96 -12.39 8.96
C THR A 329 -2.69 -10.98 9.46
N GLY A 330 -3.30 -10.60 10.59
CA GLY A 330 -3.11 -9.28 11.19
C GLY A 330 -4.00 -9.00 12.40
N TYR A 331 -4.06 -7.74 12.80
CA TYR A 331 -4.86 -7.23 13.91
C TYR A 331 -6.03 -6.42 13.36
N PHE A 332 -7.25 -6.87 13.65
CA PHE A 332 -8.49 -6.29 13.13
C PHE A 332 -9.44 -5.97 14.28
N VAL A 333 -10.31 -4.97 14.10
CA VAL A 333 -11.41 -4.70 15.02
C VAL A 333 -12.48 -5.79 14.84
N THR A 334 -12.75 -6.56 15.90
CA THR A 334 -13.79 -7.60 15.88
C THR A 334 -14.98 -7.32 16.79
N GLU A 335 -14.94 -6.21 17.53
CA GLU A 335 -16.01 -5.79 18.44
C GLU A 335 -16.00 -4.27 18.61
N MET A 336 -17.18 -3.65 18.55
CA MET A 336 -17.40 -2.23 18.82
C MET A 336 -18.53 -2.05 19.85
N ASP A 337 -18.48 -0.97 20.62
CA ASP A 337 -19.60 -0.53 21.46
C ASP A 337 -20.62 0.34 20.69
N PHE A 338 -21.68 0.78 21.37
CA PHE A 338 -22.70 1.65 20.79
C PHE A 338 -22.29 3.13 20.68
N ASP A 339 -21.11 3.52 21.19
CA ASP A 339 -20.48 4.82 20.89
C ASP A 339 -19.47 4.68 19.70
N LEU A 340 -19.56 3.56 18.97
CA LEU A 340 -18.74 3.20 17.81
C LEU A 340 -17.23 3.15 18.11
N GLN A 341 -16.87 2.82 19.36
CA GLN A 341 -15.47 2.65 19.76
C GLN A 341 -15.06 1.17 19.69
N PRO A 342 -13.88 0.84 19.14
CA PRO A 342 -13.33 -0.51 19.19
C PRO A 342 -13.13 -0.99 20.63
N VAL A 343 -13.63 -2.19 20.92
CA VAL A 343 -13.52 -2.79 22.26
C VAL A 343 -12.21 -3.56 22.33
N VAL A 344 -11.17 -2.85 22.77
CA VAL A 344 -9.80 -3.38 22.83
C VAL A 344 -9.68 -4.42 23.94
N ALA A 345 -9.69 -5.71 23.57
CA ALA A 345 -9.33 -6.80 24.47
C ALA A 345 -7.87 -6.66 24.95
N SER A 346 -7.63 -6.86 26.24
CA SER A 346 -6.27 -6.83 26.81
C SER A 346 -5.43 -7.99 26.26
N GLY A 347 -4.43 -7.67 25.42
CA GLY A 347 -3.61 -8.67 24.75
C GLY A 347 -4.19 -9.13 23.42
N GLN A 348 -4.51 -8.17 22.54
CA GLN A 348 -4.94 -8.41 21.17
C GLN A 348 -3.99 -9.39 20.46
N VAL A 349 -4.55 -10.43 19.84
CA VAL A 349 -3.80 -11.49 19.13
C VAL A 349 -4.07 -11.35 17.64
N ALA A 350 -3.05 -11.55 16.81
CA ALA A 350 -3.23 -11.62 15.37
C ALA A 350 -4.23 -12.73 15.00
N ARG A 351 -5.15 -12.42 14.09
CA ARG A 351 -6.06 -13.40 13.48
C ARG A 351 -5.65 -13.63 12.04
N THR A 352 -5.76 -14.87 11.59
CA THR A 352 -5.68 -15.25 10.18
C THR A 352 -7.11 -15.44 9.66
N TRP A 353 -7.44 -14.79 8.57
CA TRP A 353 -8.64 -15.06 7.79
C TRP A 353 -8.25 -15.89 6.59
N GLU A 354 -8.73 -17.12 6.53
CA GLU A 354 -8.34 -18.11 5.52
C GLU A 354 -9.19 -18.00 4.24
N ASP A 355 -8.61 -18.42 3.11
CA ASP A 355 -9.26 -18.57 1.81
C ASP A 355 -9.99 -17.31 1.30
N ILE A 356 -9.44 -16.12 1.55
CA ILE A 356 -9.94 -14.86 0.97
C ILE A 356 -9.82 -14.95 -0.56
N PRO A 357 -10.93 -14.88 -1.33
CA PRO A 357 -10.88 -15.08 -2.76
C PRO A 357 -10.27 -13.88 -3.48
N MET A 358 -9.40 -14.15 -4.46
CA MET A 358 -8.95 -13.14 -5.42
C MET A 358 -10.12 -12.75 -6.32
N SER A 359 -10.37 -11.45 -6.48
CA SER A 359 -11.33 -10.93 -7.46
C SER A 359 -10.89 -11.29 -8.88
N LYS A 360 -11.84 -11.70 -9.72
CA LYS A 360 -11.60 -12.11 -11.12
C LYS A 360 -12.69 -11.53 -12.01
N GLN A 361 -12.31 -10.84 -13.08
CA GLN A 361 -13.28 -10.56 -14.15
C GLN A 361 -13.66 -11.87 -14.85
N ALA A 362 -14.97 -12.03 -15.13
CA ALA A 362 -15.49 -13.25 -15.74
C ALA A 362 -14.98 -13.39 -17.19
N GLY A 363 -14.09 -14.36 -17.41
CA GLY A 363 -13.42 -14.61 -18.70
C GLY A 363 -11.91 -14.32 -18.71
N GLU A 364 -11.35 -13.78 -17.62
CA GLU A 364 -9.92 -13.51 -17.51
C GLU A 364 -9.18 -14.58 -16.66
N GLU A 365 -8.57 -15.56 -17.33
CA GLU A 365 -7.72 -16.56 -16.67
C GLU A 365 -6.43 -15.94 -16.10
N LEU A 366 -5.93 -14.89 -16.75
CA LEU A 366 -4.88 -13.97 -16.27
C LEU A 366 -5.48 -12.56 -16.24
N SER A 367 -5.39 -11.89 -15.09
CA SER A 367 -5.80 -10.48 -14.96
C SER A 367 -4.74 -9.71 -14.20
N VAL A 368 -4.37 -8.53 -14.72
CA VAL A 368 -3.35 -7.65 -14.12
C VAL A 368 -3.90 -6.80 -12.96
N GLU A 369 -5.22 -6.84 -12.76
CA GLU A 369 -5.98 -6.06 -11.77
C GLU A 369 -6.69 -6.96 -10.74
N ARG A 370 -6.09 -8.10 -10.36
CA ARG A 370 -6.63 -8.93 -9.26
C ARG A 370 -6.37 -8.27 -7.91
N TYR A 371 -7.43 -8.17 -7.12
CA TYR A 371 -7.41 -7.63 -5.77
C TYR A 371 -8.10 -8.58 -4.78
N LEU A 372 -7.69 -8.52 -3.52
CA LEU A 372 -8.38 -9.11 -2.37
C LEU A 372 -9.31 -8.07 -1.76
N THR A 373 -10.49 -8.49 -1.29
CA THR A 373 -11.41 -7.59 -0.57
C THR A 373 -11.66 -8.10 0.84
N LEU A 374 -11.49 -7.24 1.84
CA LEU A 374 -11.96 -7.48 3.20
C LEU A 374 -13.07 -6.48 3.55
N ILE A 375 -14.07 -6.95 4.29
CA ILE A 375 -15.09 -6.09 4.90
C ILE A 375 -14.92 -6.18 6.41
N LEU A 376 -14.58 -5.06 7.05
CA LEU A 376 -14.18 -5.01 8.46
C LEU A 376 -15.06 -4.05 9.25
N LEU A 377 -15.05 -4.19 10.58
CA LEU A 377 -15.54 -3.14 11.48
C LEU A 377 -14.56 -1.95 11.45
N ASP A 378 -15.04 -0.79 11.84
CA ASP A 378 -14.30 0.47 11.74
C ASP A 378 -13.23 0.61 12.86
N GLY A 379 -12.21 1.44 12.61
CA GLY A 379 -11.09 1.66 13.53
C GLY A 379 -9.73 1.20 12.98
N ALA A 380 -8.76 0.97 13.88
CA ALA A 380 -7.39 0.64 13.53
C ALA A 380 -7.26 -0.80 12.99
N ASN A 381 -6.70 -0.92 11.78
CA ASN A 381 -6.41 -2.20 11.13
C ASN A 381 -4.91 -2.32 10.86
N ARG A 382 -4.36 -3.52 11.07
CA ARG A 382 -3.00 -3.88 10.72
C ARG A 382 -2.97 -5.23 10.02
N ILE A 383 -2.29 -5.32 8.89
CA ILE A 383 -1.94 -6.58 8.22
C ILE A 383 -0.45 -6.82 8.47
N ASP A 384 -0.11 -8.00 8.96
CA ASP A 384 1.28 -8.46 9.11
C ASP A 384 1.73 -9.26 7.89
N LYS A 385 0.81 -10.06 7.32
CA LYS A 385 1.14 -11.05 6.30
C LYS A 385 -0.03 -11.34 5.37
N ILE A 386 0.28 -11.57 4.09
CA ILE A 386 -0.64 -12.17 3.11
C ILE A 386 0.04 -13.40 2.52
N ASP A 387 -0.45 -14.58 2.88
CA ASP A 387 -0.02 -15.89 2.40
C ASP A 387 -0.82 -16.27 1.13
N ILE A 388 -0.18 -16.34 -0.03
CA ILE A 388 -0.88 -16.62 -1.29
C ILE A 388 -1.11 -18.12 -1.44
N LYS A 389 -2.30 -18.54 -1.90
CA LYS A 389 -2.58 -19.96 -2.13
C LYS A 389 -1.76 -20.47 -3.32
N LYS A 390 -1.01 -21.55 -3.08
CA LYS A 390 -0.19 -22.22 -4.10
C LYS A 390 -1.04 -22.91 -5.17
N GLU A 391 -2.22 -23.39 -4.81
CA GLU A 391 -3.15 -24.03 -5.74
C GLU A 391 -3.45 -23.11 -6.92
N GLY A 392 -3.12 -23.52 -8.15
CA GLY A 392 -3.30 -22.70 -9.36
C GLY A 392 -2.07 -21.87 -9.77
N LEU A 393 -1.08 -21.69 -8.90
CA LEU A 393 0.27 -21.36 -9.36
C LEU A 393 0.86 -22.63 -9.99
N VAL A 394 1.26 -22.56 -11.26
CA VAL A 394 1.78 -23.71 -12.02
C VAL A 394 3.11 -23.37 -12.67
N GLY A 395 4.02 -24.34 -12.75
CA GLY A 395 5.27 -24.22 -13.52
C GLY A 395 6.49 -24.73 -12.76
N PRO A 396 7.56 -25.15 -13.48
CA PRO A 396 8.71 -25.88 -12.93
C PRO A 396 9.36 -25.26 -11.68
N LEU A 397 9.55 -23.93 -11.66
CA LEU A 397 10.10 -23.25 -10.50
C LEU A 397 9.17 -23.36 -9.28
N VAL A 398 7.87 -23.16 -9.46
CA VAL A 398 6.88 -23.22 -8.38
C VAL A 398 6.63 -24.64 -7.90
N ASP A 399 6.47 -25.59 -8.82
CA ASP A 399 6.10 -26.99 -8.56
C ASP A 399 7.30 -27.89 -8.19
N GLY A 400 8.54 -27.41 -8.35
CA GLY A 400 9.76 -28.19 -8.14
C GLY A 400 10.84 -27.57 -7.25
N VAL A 401 10.78 -26.26 -6.98
CA VAL A 401 11.80 -25.55 -6.16
C VAL A 401 11.18 -24.74 -5.04
N VAL A 402 10.11 -24.00 -5.33
CA VAL A 402 9.35 -23.24 -4.32
C VAL A 402 8.32 -24.14 -3.59
N ASP A 403 8.69 -25.42 -3.37
CA ASP A 403 8.12 -26.30 -2.34
C ASP A 403 8.76 -26.05 -0.97
N ASP A 404 9.96 -25.44 -0.94
CA ASP A 404 10.55 -24.96 0.30
C ASP A 404 9.75 -23.74 0.83
N ALA A 405 9.27 -23.85 2.07
CA ALA A 405 8.42 -22.83 2.68
C ALA A 405 9.11 -21.47 2.88
N VAL A 406 10.45 -21.44 3.01
CA VAL A 406 11.22 -20.20 3.12
C VAL A 406 11.30 -19.50 1.77
N LEU A 407 11.55 -20.26 0.69
CA LEU A 407 11.50 -19.72 -0.67
C LEU A 407 10.09 -19.25 -1.03
N TYR A 408 9.05 -19.98 -0.62
CA TYR A 408 7.65 -19.57 -0.83
C TYR A 408 7.32 -18.26 -0.11
N GLY A 409 7.68 -18.16 1.17
CA GLY A 409 7.56 -16.93 1.95
C GLY A 409 8.24 -15.74 1.29
N ARG A 410 9.54 -15.87 0.96
CA ARG A 410 10.36 -14.78 0.44
C ARG A 410 9.98 -14.32 -0.97
N LEU A 411 9.46 -15.21 -1.82
CA LEU A 411 9.25 -14.91 -3.25
C LEU A 411 7.79 -14.60 -3.61
N ILE A 412 6.83 -15.20 -2.91
CA ILE A 412 5.41 -15.19 -3.30
C ILE A 412 4.54 -14.39 -2.34
N ASN A 413 4.76 -14.53 -1.04
CA ASN A 413 3.95 -13.90 0.01
C ASN A 413 4.28 -12.40 0.17
N ILE A 414 3.44 -11.71 0.93
CA ILE A 414 3.74 -10.37 1.45
C ILE A 414 3.97 -10.51 2.96
N GLU A 415 5.13 -10.05 3.45
CA GLU A 415 5.51 -10.08 4.87
C GLU A 415 5.82 -8.67 5.42
N ASN A 416 5.46 -7.62 4.68
CA ASN A 416 5.59 -6.23 5.11
C ASN A 416 4.31 -5.76 5.83
N ASP A 417 4.47 -5.24 7.04
CA ASP A 417 3.39 -4.62 7.82
C ASP A 417 2.69 -3.49 7.05
N LEU A 418 1.36 -3.50 7.04
CA LEU A 418 0.50 -2.37 6.67
C LEU A 418 -0.33 -1.97 7.88
N SER A 419 -0.40 -0.68 8.23
CA SER A 419 -1.21 -0.19 9.36
C SER A 419 -1.89 1.13 9.01
N TYR A 420 -3.20 1.23 9.28
CA TYR A 420 -4.02 2.40 8.99
C TYR A 420 -5.28 2.44 9.86
N GLU A 421 -5.98 3.57 9.85
CA GLU A 421 -7.22 3.78 10.61
C GLU A 421 -8.40 3.97 9.64
N ALA A 422 -9.43 3.13 9.80
CA ALA A 422 -10.61 3.08 8.95
C ALA A 422 -11.79 3.86 9.57
N GLN A 423 -12.45 4.70 8.78
CA GLN A 423 -13.62 5.48 9.17
C GLN A 423 -14.91 4.86 8.64
N PRO A 424 -16.03 4.90 9.40
CA PRO A 424 -17.30 4.32 9.01
C PRO A 424 -17.78 4.68 7.60
N ASN A 425 -18.38 3.70 6.93
CA ASN A 425 -18.98 3.85 5.59
C ASN A 425 -18.00 4.25 4.47
N VAL A 426 -16.68 4.12 4.66
CA VAL A 426 -15.65 4.40 3.65
C VAL A 426 -15.21 3.11 2.93
N ALA A 427 -14.83 3.25 1.66
CA ALA A 427 -14.06 2.24 0.93
C ALA A 427 -12.61 2.71 0.78
N TYR A 428 -11.67 1.79 0.98
CA TYR A 428 -10.22 1.98 0.98
C TYR A 428 -9.56 1.13 -0.10
N HIS A 429 -8.51 1.66 -0.73
CA HIS A 429 -7.70 0.98 -1.72
C HIS A 429 -6.21 1.12 -1.40
N THR A 430 -5.46 0.02 -1.53
CA THR A 430 -4.00 0.00 -1.31
C THR A 430 -3.30 -0.92 -2.30
N ASN A 431 -2.28 -0.41 -2.98
CA ASN A 431 -1.40 -1.22 -3.83
C ASN A 431 -0.18 -1.71 -3.04
N TYR A 432 0.27 -2.92 -3.35
CA TYR A 432 1.60 -3.42 -3.06
C TYR A 432 2.46 -3.28 -4.32
N ALA A 433 3.38 -2.32 -4.28
CA ALA A 433 4.25 -1.98 -5.39
C ALA A 433 5.46 -2.92 -5.47
N PHE A 434 5.91 -3.19 -6.69
CA PHE A 434 7.18 -3.89 -6.92
C PHE A 434 8.32 -2.87 -6.92
N LEU A 435 9.31 -3.08 -6.05
CA LEU A 435 10.39 -2.13 -5.83
C LEU A 435 11.72 -2.61 -6.44
N ASN A 436 12.05 -3.90 -6.32
CA ASN A 436 13.35 -4.42 -6.75
C ASN A 436 13.35 -5.92 -7.06
N LEU A 437 14.23 -6.34 -7.98
CA LEU A 437 14.67 -7.73 -8.12
C LEU A 437 16.19 -7.77 -7.90
N THR A 438 16.62 -8.42 -6.83
CA THR A 438 18.01 -8.36 -6.33
C THR A 438 18.51 -9.73 -5.88
N LEU A 439 19.76 -9.80 -5.44
CA LEU A 439 20.34 -10.99 -4.81
C LEU A 439 20.56 -10.76 -3.31
N ASP A 440 20.33 -11.80 -2.50
CA ASP A 440 20.59 -11.83 -1.05
C ASP A 440 22.11 -11.73 -0.76
N ASN A 441 22.92 -12.32 -1.63
CA ASN A 441 24.37 -12.30 -1.55
C ASN A 441 25.04 -12.09 -2.92
N TYR A 442 25.89 -11.06 -3.01
CA TYR A 442 26.67 -10.74 -4.21
C TYR A 442 28.09 -11.34 -4.22
N GLY A 443 28.43 -12.18 -3.24
CA GLY A 443 29.70 -12.91 -3.22
C GLY A 443 29.84 -13.89 -4.40
N TYR A 444 31.04 -13.96 -4.96
CA TYR A 444 31.40 -14.80 -6.10
C TYR A 444 32.49 -15.82 -5.73
N SER A 445 32.71 -16.81 -6.61
CA SER A 445 33.78 -17.81 -6.47
C SER A 445 34.67 -17.82 -7.70
N GLU A 446 35.99 -17.80 -7.50
CA GLU A 446 37.00 -17.93 -8.57
C GLU A 446 37.00 -19.33 -9.23
N GLU A 447 36.31 -20.31 -8.63
CA GLU A 447 36.11 -21.66 -9.21
C GLU A 447 34.98 -21.70 -10.26
N GLY A 448 34.17 -20.65 -10.38
CA GLY A 448 33.09 -20.55 -11.37
C GLY A 448 33.59 -20.15 -12.77
N ASP A 449 32.77 -20.35 -13.80
CA ASP A 449 33.09 -19.92 -15.17
C ASP A 449 33.14 -18.38 -15.23
N PRO A 450 34.29 -17.75 -15.55
CA PRO A 450 34.39 -16.30 -15.60
C PRO A 450 33.61 -15.70 -16.77
N LEU A 451 33.41 -14.39 -16.69
CA LEU A 451 33.05 -13.52 -17.79
C LEU A 451 34.33 -12.75 -18.19
N GLU A 452 34.83 -12.99 -19.39
CA GLU A 452 36.04 -12.33 -19.88
C GLU A 452 35.68 -10.94 -20.44
N LEU A 453 36.04 -9.89 -19.70
CA LEU A 453 35.93 -8.51 -20.16
C LEU A 453 37.19 -8.15 -20.93
N THR A 454 37.05 -7.60 -22.13
CA THR A 454 38.18 -7.14 -22.94
C THR A 454 38.01 -5.67 -23.32
N ALA A 455 39.08 -4.90 -23.15
CA ALA A 455 39.13 -3.48 -23.48
C ALA A 455 40.45 -3.11 -24.15
N GLN A 456 40.41 -2.12 -25.04
CA GLN A 456 41.61 -1.49 -25.59
C GLN A 456 41.54 0.02 -25.33
N LEU A 457 42.64 0.59 -24.86
CA LEU A 457 42.77 2.03 -24.61
C LEU A 457 43.20 2.76 -25.88
N ASP A 458 42.63 3.93 -26.13
CA ASP A 458 43.10 4.78 -27.21
C ASP A 458 44.51 5.32 -26.90
N SER A 459 45.46 5.02 -27.77
CA SER A 459 46.81 5.58 -27.71
C SER A 459 46.88 7.11 -27.72
N ALA A 460 45.85 7.80 -28.23
CA ALA A 460 45.75 9.25 -28.17
C ALA A 460 45.55 9.81 -26.75
N LEU A 461 45.24 8.96 -25.76
CA LEU A 461 45.20 9.34 -24.34
C LEU A 461 46.56 9.82 -23.81
N VAL A 462 47.67 9.39 -24.41
CA VAL A 462 49.03 9.73 -23.96
C VAL A 462 49.76 10.57 -25.01
N THR A 463 49.99 11.85 -24.70
CA THR A 463 50.79 12.76 -25.55
C THR A 463 52.12 13.11 -24.90
N GLU A 464 53.04 13.72 -25.66
CA GLU A 464 54.34 14.18 -25.15
C GLU A 464 54.17 15.29 -24.08
N GLU A 465 53.20 16.19 -24.27
CA GLU A 465 52.86 17.23 -23.28
C GLU A 465 52.28 16.62 -22.00
N LEU A 466 51.39 15.63 -22.13
CA LEU A 466 50.82 14.94 -20.97
C LEU A 466 51.92 14.20 -20.20
N LEU A 467 52.76 13.40 -20.87
CA LEU A 467 53.90 12.72 -20.25
C LEU A 467 54.82 13.70 -19.53
N SER A 468 55.15 14.83 -20.15
CA SER A 468 55.96 15.87 -19.52
C SER A 468 55.28 16.46 -18.28
N SER A 469 53.96 16.68 -18.31
CA SER A 469 53.21 17.22 -17.17
C SER A 469 53.00 16.21 -16.03
N LEU A 470 52.80 14.94 -16.38
CA LEU A 470 52.53 13.82 -15.46
C LEU A 470 53.80 13.38 -14.73
N LEU A 471 54.96 13.47 -15.39
CA LEU A 471 56.25 13.13 -14.81
C LEU A 471 56.91 14.31 -14.07
N GLY A 472 56.62 15.56 -14.43
CA GLY A 472 57.09 16.75 -13.72
C GLY A 472 58.61 16.77 -13.53
N ASP A 473 59.08 16.81 -12.27
CA ASP A 473 60.50 16.75 -11.92
C ASP A 473 61.20 15.46 -12.38
N LEU A 474 60.47 14.33 -12.48
CA LEU A 474 60.99 13.08 -13.07
C LEU A 474 61.22 13.22 -14.58
N GLY A 475 60.42 14.04 -15.28
CA GLY A 475 60.63 14.39 -16.68
C GLY A 475 61.98 15.10 -16.90
N GLY A 476 62.44 15.88 -15.91
CA GLY A 476 63.76 16.50 -15.90
C GLY A 476 64.92 15.50 -15.73
N LEU A 477 64.68 14.40 -15.00
CA LEU A 477 65.62 13.28 -14.79
C LEU A 477 65.73 12.37 -16.02
N ILE A 478 64.61 12.09 -16.67
CA ILE A 478 64.50 11.29 -17.90
C ILE A 478 65.08 12.08 -19.09
N GLY A 479 64.85 13.40 -19.11
CA GLY A 479 65.34 14.32 -20.12
C GLY A 479 64.60 14.19 -21.46
N GLY A 480 64.54 15.30 -22.21
CA GLY A 480 63.79 15.37 -23.47
C GLY A 480 64.24 14.41 -24.58
N VAL A 481 65.34 13.68 -24.40
CA VAL A 481 65.79 12.62 -25.33
C VAL A 481 65.03 11.31 -25.11
N LEU A 482 64.66 10.98 -23.87
CA LEU A 482 64.00 9.71 -23.51
C LEU A 482 62.46 9.82 -23.43
N LEU A 483 61.90 11.04 -23.38
CA LEU A 483 60.44 11.25 -23.46
C LEU A 483 59.81 10.61 -24.69
N ARG A 484 60.46 10.68 -25.86
CA ARG A 484 59.92 10.15 -27.12
C ARG A 484 60.02 8.63 -27.25
N PRO A 485 61.13 7.97 -26.85
CA PRO A 485 61.16 6.52 -26.59
C PRO A 485 60.08 6.06 -25.61
N LEU A 486 59.88 6.78 -24.50
CA LEU A 486 58.85 6.46 -23.50
C LEU A 486 57.43 6.59 -24.06
N LEU A 487 57.13 7.69 -24.74
CA LEU A 487 55.86 7.89 -25.46
C LEU A 487 55.59 6.72 -26.41
N ASN A 488 56.54 6.40 -27.30
CA ASN A 488 56.39 5.32 -28.26
C ASN A 488 56.13 3.96 -27.57
N ALA A 489 56.80 3.69 -26.44
CA ALA A 489 56.61 2.45 -25.69
C ALA A 489 55.21 2.38 -25.07
N VAL A 490 54.76 3.44 -24.40
CA VAL A 490 53.42 3.50 -23.79
C VAL A 490 52.35 3.43 -24.88
N THR A 491 52.43 4.24 -25.94
CA THR A 491 51.45 4.18 -27.05
C THR A 491 51.46 2.84 -27.76
N GLY A 492 52.62 2.18 -27.86
CA GLY A 492 52.74 0.82 -28.40
C GLY A 492 51.97 -0.20 -27.55
N VAL A 493 52.13 -0.16 -26.22
CA VAL A 493 51.33 -0.99 -25.30
C VAL A 493 49.84 -0.75 -25.51
N LEU A 494 49.38 0.51 -25.59
CA LEU A 494 47.96 0.81 -25.80
C LEU A 494 47.43 0.31 -27.16
N GLN A 495 48.24 0.36 -28.23
CA GLN A 495 47.86 -0.11 -29.58
C GLN A 495 47.92 -1.63 -29.76
N GLU A 496 48.80 -2.32 -29.05
CA GLU A 496 49.06 -3.76 -29.23
C GLU A 496 48.42 -4.63 -28.14
N THR A 497 48.03 -4.06 -27.00
CA THR A 497 47.44 -4.79 -25.86
C THR A 497 45.93 -4.66 -25.84
N THR A 498 45.25 -5.79 -25.98
CA THR A 498 43.88 -5.95 -25.46
C THR A 498 43.99 -6.34 -23.99
N PHE A 499 43.54 -5.47 -23.10
CA PHE A 499 43.47 -5.74 -21.66
C PHE A 499 42.30 -6.69 -21.40
N ALA A 500 42.60 -7.89 -20.91
CA ALA A 500 41.61 -8.89 -20.52
C ALA A 500 41.50 -8.96 -18.99
N LEU A 501 40.28 -8.93 -18.47
CA LEU A 501 39.96 -9.12 -17.06
C LEU A 501 38.84 -10.15 -16.93
N ASN A 502 39.12 -11.24 -16.23
CA ASN A 502 38.10 -12.21 -15.83
C ASN A 502 37.35 -11.66 -14.61
N VAL A 503 36.05 -11.44 -14.74
CA VAL A 503 35.15 -11.14 -13.62
C VAL A 503 34.25 -12.35 -13.36
N TYR A 504 33.88 -12.57 -12.11
CA TYR A 504 33.07 -13.69 -11.68
C TYR A 504 31.68 -13.21 -11.27
N LEU A 505 30.65 -13.96 -11.69
CA LEU A 505 29.26 -13.65 -11.33
C LEU A 505 28.95 -14.19 -9.93
N PRO A 506 28.04 -13.53 -9.18
CA PRO A 506 27.45 -14.10 -7.96
C PRO A 506 26.58 -15.32 -8.28
N ASP A 507 26.12 -16.03 -7.24
CA ASP A 507 25.16 -17.13 -7.40
C ASP A 507 23.84 -16.63 -8.00
N LEU A 508 23.52 -17.10 -9.21
CA LEU A 508 22.31 -16.73 -9.96
C LEU A 508 21.12 -17.66 -9.67
N GLY A 509 21.24 -18.59 -8.73
CA GLY A 509 20.17 -19.50 -8.39
C GLY A 509 19.00 -18.84 -7.66
N ILE A 510 17.80 -19.39 -7.85
CA ILE A 510 16.55 -18.90 -7.22
C ILE A 510 16.63 -18.81 -5.69
N GLN A 511 17.49 -19.61 -5.04
CA GLN A 511 17.78 -19.53 -3.61
C GLN A 511 18.46 -18.22 -3.18
N ASN A 512 19.14 -17.52 -4.10
CA ASN A 512 19.77 -16.22 -3.88
C ASN A 512 18.90 -15.05 -4.36
N ILE A 513 17.87 -15.28 -5.18
CA ILE A 513 16.98 -14.22 -5.68
C ILE A 513 16.04 -13.70 -4.58
N VAL A 514 15.92 -12.38 -4.50
CA VAL A 514 15.03 -11.65 -3.59
C VAL A 514 14.12 -10.72 -4.39
N VAL A 515 12.82 -10.78 -4.11
CA VAL A 515 11.80 -9.89 -4.68
C VAL A 515 11.44 -8.87 -3.59
N GLU A 516 11.77 -7.60 -3.80
CA GLU A 516 11.43 -6.53 -2.85
C GLU A 516 10.17 -5.79 -3.31
N GLY A 517 9.26 -5.56 -2.38
CA GLY A 517 8.06 -4.76 -2.59
C GLY A 517 7.69 -3.97 -1.35
N GLY A 518 6.63 -3.17 -1.45
CA GLY A 518 6.16 -2.38 -0.33
C GLY A 518 4.76 -1.83 -0.57
N TRP A 519 4.05 -1.54 0.52
CA TRP A 519 2.74 -0.92 0.46
C TRP A 519 2.84 0.56 0.09
N GLU A 520 2.04 0.97 -0.90
CA GLU A 520 1.73 2.37 -1.12
C GLU A 520 0.87 2.93 0.03
N PRO A 521 0.79 4.26 0.20
CA PRO A 521 -0.14 4.87 1.15
C PRO A 521 -1.58 4.44 0.89
N VAL A 522 -2.28 4.02 1.94
CA VAL A 522 -3.72 3.70 1.87
C VAL A 522 -4.50 4.92 1.42
N THR A 523 -5.28 4.77 0.35
CA THR A 523 -6.16 5.82 -0.17
C THR A 523 -7.61 5.51 0.16
N SER A 524 -8.45 6.54 0.32
CA SER A 524 -9.88 6.37 0.52
C SER A 524 -10.70 6.93 -0.63
N SER A 525 -11.91 6.39 -0.77
CA SER A 525 -12.98 6.92 -1.63
C SER A 525 -13.48 8.34 -1.25
N VAL A 526 -12.86 9.00 -0.27
CA VAL A 526 -13.08 10.40 0.10
C VAL A 526 -11.92 11.29 -0.37
N ASP A 527 -10.69 10.78 -0.45
CA ASP A 527 -9.51 11.55 -0.86
C ASP A 527 -9.44 11.83 -2.37
N GLY A 528 -10.22 11.09 -3.17
CA GLY A 528 -10.30 11.22 -4.62
C GLY A 528 -11.29 12.26 -5.16
N GLN A 529 -11.67 13.28 -4.38
CA GLN A 529 -12.64 14.32 -4.73
C GLN A 529 -12.04 15.74 -4.79
#